data_AF-A0A540WJE6-F1
#
_entry.id   AF-A0A540WJE6-F1
#
_cell.length_a   1.000
_cell.length_b   1.000
_cell.length_c   1.000
_cell.angle_alpha   90.00
_cell.angle_beta   90.00
_cell.angle_gamma   90.00
#
_symmetry.space_group_name_H-M   'P 1'
#
loop_
_entity.id
_entity.type
_entity.pdbx_description
1 polymer ?
#
loop_
_entity_poly.entity_id
_entity_poly.type
_entity_poly.pdbx_seq_one_letter_code
_entity_poly.pdbx_strand_id
1 'polypeptide(L)' 'MSQHTPSRRRCSFCGAPEHQAGPLRQGTGGATICDACVVRLFAELDRQAFAPGPNPKGNTATLHSGSDDA' A
#
# COMPACT_ATOMS: atom_id res chain seq x y z
N MET A 1 -19.68 18.21 -31.75
CA MET A 1 -19.23 16.80 -31.77
C MET A 1 -18.05 16.69 -30.83
N SER A 2 -18.28 16.23 -29.59
CA SER A 2 -17.24 16.13 -28.56
C SER A 2 -16.28 15.01 -28.91
N GLN A 3 -15.04 15.38 -29.19
CA GLN A 3 -14.00 14.50 -29.63
C GLN A 3 -13.57 13.64 -28.44
N HIS A 4 -14.24 12.51 -28.24
CA HIS A 4 -13.74 11.43 -27.40
C HIS A 4 -12.65 10.72 -28.19
N THR A 5 -11.46 11.32 -28.27
CA THR A 5 -10.26 10.52 -28.46
C THR A 5 -10.31 9.42 -27.40
N PRO A 6 -10.09 8.13 -27.73
CA PRO A 6 -10.02 7.10 -26.73
C PRO A 6 -8.82 7.44 -25.85
N SER A 7 -9.09 8.17 -24.76
CA SER A 7 -8.13 8.55 -23.73
C SER A 7 -7.45 7.25 -23.37
N ARG A 8 -6.20 7.05 -23.79
CA ARG A 8 -5.45 5.83 -23.48
C ARG A 8 -5.48 5.69 -21.97
N ARG A 9 -6.38 4.86 -21.45
CA ARG A 9 -6.53 4.69 -20.00
C ARG A 9 -5.20 4.13 -19.52
N ARG A 10 -4.71 4.65 -18.41
CA ARG A 10 -3.41 4.30 -17.82
C ARG A 10 -3.62 4.00 -16.36
N CYS A 11 -3.01 2.92 -15.90
CA CYS A 11 -2.98 2.59 -14.48
C CYS A 11 -2.39 3.76 -13.69
N SER A 12 -3.12 4.26 -12.70
CA SER A 12 -2.70 5.36 -11.82
C SER A 12 -1.52 4.97 -10.92
N PHE A 13 -1.21 3.67 -10.79
CA PHE A 13 -0.19 3.15 -9.89
C PHE A 13 1.15 2.87 -10.59
N CYS A 14 1.13 2.17 -11.74
CA CYS A 14 2.35 1.88 -12.50
C CYS A 14 2.54 2.76 -13.73
N GLY A 15 1.55 3.60 -14.09
CA GLY A 15 1.58 4.45 -15.28
C GLY A 15 1.39 3.71 -16.61
N ALA A 16 1.34 2.38 -16.59
CA ALA A 16 1.24 1.57 -17.80
C ALA A 16 -0.11 1.79 -18.51
N PRO A 17 -0.11 1.90 -19.84
CA PRO A 17 -1.32 2.03 -20.63
C PRO A 17 -2.09 0.70 -20.69
N GLU A 18 -3.41 0.78 -20.90
CA GLU A 18 -4.32 -0.38 -20.95
C GLU A 18 -3.87 -1.47 -21.95
N HIS A 19 -3.30 -1.08 -23.11
CA HIS A 19 -2.79 -2.05 -24.08
C HIS A 19 -1.59 -2.87 -23.59
N GLN A 20 -0.83 -2.36 -22.61
CA GLN A 20 0.34 -3.04 -22.03
C GLN A 20 -0.01 -3.72 -20.70
N ALA A 21 -0.90 -3.11 -19.92
CA ALA A 21 -1.26 -3.56 -18.58
C ALA A 21 -2.45 -4.53 -18.57
N GLY A 22 -3.15 -4.66 -19.69
CA GLY A 22 -4.43 -5.36 -19.78
C GLY A 22 -5.59 -4.50 -19.26
N PRO A 23 -6.75 -5.13 -18.99
CA PRO A 23 -7.95 -4.44 -18.53
C PRO A 23 -7.67 -3.60 -17.28
N LEU A 24 -8.14 -2.35 -17.30
CA LEU A 24 -8.05 -1.45 -16.16
C LEU A 24 -9.37 -1.42 -15.40
N ARG A 25 -9.32 -1.65 -14.08
CA ARG A 25 -10.46 -1.52 -13.18
C ARG A 25 -10.58 -0.06 -12.73
N GLN A 26 -11.80 0.48 -12.80
CA GLN A 26 -12.08 1.84 -12.35
C GLN A 26 -12.47 1.85 -10.88
N GLY A 27 -11.75 2.63 -10.08
CA GLY A 27 -12.01 2.84 -8.66
C GLY A 27 -12.80 4.12 -8.40
N THR A 28 -13.00 4.40 -7.12
CA THR A 28 -13.57 5.67 -6.66
C THR A 28 -12.66 6.85 -7.05
N GLY A 29 -13.26 8.02 -7.27
CA GLY A 29 -12.51 9.24 -7.61
C GLY A 29 -11.85 9.24 -9.01
N GLY A 30 -12.19 8.29 -9.89
CA GLY A 30 -11.64 8.23 -11.25
C GLY A 30 -10.25 7.60 -11.36
N ALA A 31 -9.72 7.04 -10.27
CA ALA A 31 -8.50 6.26 -10.31
C ALA A 31 -8.71 4.96 -11.13
N THR A 32 -7.65 4.50 -11.81
CA THR A 32 -7.69 3.21 -12.50
C THR A 32 -6.51 2.34 -12.10
N ILE A 33 -6.73 1.03 -11.96
CA ILE A 33 -5.71 0.08 -11.53
C ILE A 33 -5.70 -1.15 -12.45
N CYS A 34 -4.51 -1.64 -12.81
CA CYS A 34 -4.36 -2.89 -13.56
C CYS A 34 -4.28 -4.09 -12.62
N ASP A 35 -4.59 -5.28 -13.13
CA ASP A 35 -4.55 -6.53 -12.35
C ASP A 35 -3.15 -6.80 -11.76
N ALA A 36 -2.07 -6.47 -12.48
CA ALA A 36 -0.70 -6.62 -11.97
C ALA A 36 -0.39 -5.71 -10.76
N CYS A 37 -1.03 -4.54 -10.66
CA CYS A 37 -0.93 -3.69 -9.47
C CYS A 37 -1.77 -4.22 -8.32
N VAL A 38 -2.94 -4.80 -8.61
CA VAL A 38 -3.80 -5.45 -7.61
C VAL A 38 -3.06 -6.62 -6.95
N VAL A 39 -2.44 -7.51 -7.73
CA VAL A 39 -1.67 -8.65 -7.20
C VAL A 39 -0.52 -8.20 -6.31
N ARG A 40 0.22 -7.16 -6.72
CA ARG A 40 1.31 -6.59 -5.91
C ARG A 40 0.81 -5.98 -4.60
N LEU A 41 -0.35 -5.31 -4.65
CA LEU A 41 -0.97 -4.74 -3.46
C LEU A 41 -1.36 -5.83 -2.47
N PHE A 42 -1.97 -6.93 -2.94
CA PHE A 42 -2.30 -8.06 -2.06
C PHE A 42 -1.06 -8.68 -1.43
N ALA A 43 0.01 -8.90 -2.21
CA ALA A 43 1.25 -9.42 -1.68
C ALA A 43 1.85 -8.51 -0.59
N GLU A 44 1.75 -7.19 -0.75
CA GLU A 44 2.21 -6.23 0.26
C GLU A 44 1.32 -6.23 1.51
N LEU A 45 -0.01 -6.28 1.35
CA LEU A 45 -0.96 -6.37 2.46
C LEU A 45 -0.79 -7.66 3.26
N ASP A 46 -0.59 -8.80 2.59
CA ASP A 46 -0.28 -10.07 3.24
C ASP A 46 1.01 -9.95 4.04
N ARG A 47 2.07 -9.38 3.45
CA ARG A 47 3.33 -9.13 4.17
C ARG A 47 3.14 -8.25 5.38
N GLN A 48 2.25 -7.26 5.36
CA GLN A 48 1.97 -6.40 6.51
C GLN A 48 1.13 -7.10 7.58
N ALA A 49 0.15 -7.91 7.18
CA ALA A 49 -0.67 -8.70 8.09
C ALA A 49 0.15 -9.76 8.85
N PHE A 50 1.19 -10.29 8.20
CA PHE A 50 2.09 -11.30 8.77
C PHE A 50 3.49 -10.77 9.11
N ALA A 51 3.73 -9.46 8.97
CA ALA A 51 4.97 -8.87 9.43
C ALA A 51 5.02 -9.01 10.96
N PRO A 52 6.16 -9.40 11.55
CA PRO A 52 6.36 -9.14 12.97
C PRO A 52 6.16 -7.64 13.14
N GLY A 53 5.11 -7.25 13.88
CA GLY A 53 4.70 -5.86 14.02
C GLY A 53 5.88 -4.96 14.38
N PRO A 54 5.81 -3.65 14.09
CA PRO A 54 6.87 -2.72 14.46
C PRO A 54 7.13 -2.93 15.95
N ASN A 55 8.28 -3.50 16.29
CA ASN A 55 8.70 -3.73 17.67
C ASN A 55 8.57 -2.36 18.34
N PRO A 56 7.56 -2.12 19.20
CA PRO A 56 7.49 -0.85 19.88
C PRO A 56 8.77 -0.85 20.70
N LYS A 57 9.71 0.05 20.36
CA LYS A 57 10.91 0.23 21.17
C LYS A 57 10.40 0.52 22.57
N GLY A 58 10.41 -0.51 23.41
CA GLY A 58 10.08 -0.41 24.81
C GLY A 58 10.98 0.67 25.36
N ASN A 59 10.36 1.74 25.84
CA ASN A 59 11.02 2.68 26.70
C ASN A 59 11.59 1.87 27.88
N THR A 60 12.91 1.69 27.89
CA THR A 60 13.64 1.23 29.06
C THR A 60 13.50 2.30 30.14
N ALA A 61 12.38 2.27 30.86
CA ALA A 61 12.27 2.91 32.15
C ALA A 61 13.15 2.10 33.10
N THR A 62 14.38 2.58 33.28
CA THR A 62 15.29 2.10 34.32
C THR A 62 14.60 2.25 35.66
N LEU A 63 14.00 1.18 36.18
CA LEU A 63 13.54 1.13 37.56
C LEU A 63 14.79 1.10 38.44
N HIS A 64 15.17 2.26 38.96
CA HIS A 64 16.14 2.36 40.03
C HIS A 64 15.45 1.85 41.30
N SER A 65 15.58 0.54 41.56
CA SER A 65 15.21 -0.05 42.85
C SER A 65 16.07 0.61 43.93
N GLY A 66 15.50 1.59 44.63
CA GLY A 66 16.04 2.07 45.89
C GLY A 66 15.91 0.95 46.92
N SER A 67 17.05 0.47 47.42
CA SER A 67 17.11 -0.27 48.67
C SER A 67 17.16 0.74 49.80
N ASP A 68 16.04 0.87 50.52
CA ASP A 68 15.99 1.46 51.87
C ASP A 68 16.46 0.38 52.85
N ASP A 69 17.72 0.45 53.29
CA ASP A 69 18.24 -0.32 54.43
C ASP A 69 18.13 0.51 55.71
N ALA A 70 17.48 -0.09 56.71
CA ALA A 70 17.08 0.46 58.00
C ALA A 70 18.21 0.57 59.04
#